data_AF-A0A3M1IQW3-F1
#
_entry.id   AF-A0A3M1IQW3-F1
#
_cell.length_a   1.000
_cell.length_b   1.000
_cell.length_c   1.000
_cell.angle_alpha   90.00
_cell.angle_beta   90.00
_cell.angle_gamma   90.00
#
_symmetry.space_group_name_H-M   'P 1'
#
loop_
_entity.id
_entity.type
_entity.pdbx_description
1 polymer ?
#
loop_
_entity_poly.entity_id
_entity_poly.type
_entity_poly.pdbx_seq_one_letter_code
_entity_poly.pdbx_strand_id
1 'polypeptide(L)' 'MSFFCPHFDVETEQCLRLDVECVPGRNGCVLGRKTVFAVPPEQRVKDRRAKPPSRPTPPADPDETS' A
#
# COMPACT_ATOMS: atom_id res chain seq x y z
N MET A 1 1.18 -19.49 4.97
CA MET A 1 2.11 -18.77 4.07
C MET A 1 1.83 -17.27 4.17
N SER A 2 2.84 -16.45 4.47
CA SER A 2 2.80 -15.00 4.26
C SER A 2 3.31 -14.68 2.85
N PHE A 3 2.67 -13.73 2.17
CA PHE A 3 3.11 -13.25 0.86
C PHE A 3 3.97 -11.99 1.05
N PHE A 4 5.20 -12.00 0.53
CA PHE A 4 6.08 -10.84 0.50
C PHE A 4 6.22 -10.35 -0.94
N CYS A 5 5.95 -9.07 -1.18
CA CYS A 5 6.12 -8.44 -2.48
C CYS A 5 7.47 -7.70 -2.51
N PRO A 6 8.42 -8.06 -3.39
CA PRO A 6 9.72 -7.37 -3.46
C PRO A 6 9.63 -5.93 -4.00
N HIS A 7 8.45 -5.53 -4.48
CA HIS A 7 8.21 -4.19 -5.01
C HIS A 7 7.43 -3.31 -4.04
N PHE A 8 7.07 -3.82 -2.85
CA PHE A 8 6.39 -3.02 -1.84
C PHE A 8 7.43 -2.30 -0.98
N ASP A 9 7.40 -0.97 -1.03
CA ASP A 9 8.12 -0.13 -0.09
C ASP A 9 7.26 0.09 1.16
N VAL A 10 7.76 -0.36 2.31
CA VAL A 10 7.06 -0.28 3.58
C VAL A 10 7.09 1.14 4.14
N GLU A 11 8.13 1.92 3.82
CA GLU A 11 8.29 3.28 4.36
C GLU A 11 7.33 4.26 3.69
N THR A 12 7.21 4.19 2.37
CA THR A 12 6.34 5.09 1.60
C THR A 12 5.00 4.48 1.20
N GLU A 13 4.78 3.20 1.49
CA GLU A 13 3.61 2.42 1.05
C GLU A 13 3.42 2.40 -0.48
N GLN A 14 4.50 2.60 -1.24
CA GLN A 14 4.48 2.65 -2.69
C GLN A 14 4.91 1.33 -3.34
N CYS A 15 4.50 1.16 -4.59
CA CYS A 15 4.97 0.08 -5.44
C CYS A 15 6.15 0.57 -6.27
N LEU A 16 7.37 0.17 -5.89
CA LEU A 16 8.63 0.55 -6.56
C LEU A 16 8.68 0.18 -8.04
N ARG A 17 7.90 -0.84 -8.46
CA ARG A 17 7.82 -1.27 -9.85
C ARG A 17 6.95 -0.36 -10.72
N LEU A 18 5.91 0.23 -10.13
CA LEU A 18 4.94 1.04 -10.85
C LEU A 18 5.11 2.53 -10.57
N ASP A 19 5.98 2.86 -9.61
CA ASP A 19 6.31 4.21 -9.14
C ASP A 19 5.09 5.03 -8.68
N VAL A 20 4.24 4.36 -7.93
CA VAL A 20 2.91 4.86 -7.50
C VAL A 20 2.46 4.07 -6.28
N GLU A 21 1.40 4.56 -5.63
CA GLU A 21 0.76 3.89 -4.50
C GLU A 21 0.49 2.39 -4.72
N CYS A 22 0.83 1.59 -3.71
CA CYS A 22 0.68 0.14 -3.75
C CYS A 22 -0.80 -0.25 -3.55
N VAL A 23 -1.44 -0.78 -4.60
CA VAL A 23 -2.78 -1.37 -4.52
C VAL A 23 -2.72 -2.82 -4.99
N PRO A 24 -2.87 -3.81 -4.09
CA PRO A 24 -2.84 -5.23 -4.46
C PRO A 24 -3.85 -5.57 -5.55
N GLY A 25 -3.43 -6.28 -6.59
CA GLY A 25 -4.30 -6.71 -7.68
C GLY A 25 -4.48 -5.72 -8.83
N ARG A 26 -3.99 -4.47 -8.72
CA ARG A 26 -4.04 -3.49 -9.82
C ARG A 26 -3.35 -4.00 -11.09
N ASN A 27 -3.65 -3.37 -12.22
CA ASN A 27 -2.93 -3.67 -13.46
C ASN A 27 -1.40 -3.46 -13.27
N GLY A 28 -0.62 -4.47 -13.65
CA GLY A 28 0.83 -4.54 -13.39
C GLY A 28 1.24 -5.18 -12.05
N CYS A 29 0.32 -5.47 -11.14
CA CYS A 29 0.61 -6.14 -9.86
C CYS A 29 0.87 -7.64 -10.07
N VAL A 30 1.85 -8.20 -9.35
CA VAL A 30 2.19 -9.63 -9.36
C VAL A 30 1.02 -10.53 -8.92
N LEU A 31 0.05 -9.99 -8.18
CA LEU A 31 -1.16 -10.68 -7.73
C LEU A 31 -2.36 -10.52 -8.69
N GLY A 32 -2.31 -9.60 -9.65
CA GLY A 32 -3.48 -9.20 -10.45
C GLY A 32 -4.15 -10.31 -11.26
N ARG A 33 -3.44 -11.41 -11.53
CA ARG A 33 -3.99 -12.61 -12.20
C ARG A 33 -4.01 -13.87 -11.33
N LYS A 34 -3.44 -13.78 -10.12
CA LYS A 34 -3.25 -14.93 -9.22
C LYS A 34 -4.22 -14.95 -8.05
N THR A 35 -4.86 -13.81 -7.78
CA THR A 35 -5.68 -13.62 -6.59
C THR A 35 -6.92 -12.80 -6.93
N VAL A 36 -8.07 -13.27 -6.44
CA VAL A 36 -9.33 -12.53 -6.50
C VAL A 36 -9.47 -11.76 -5.19
N PHE A 37 -9.69 -10.45 -5.29
CA PHE A 37 -9.95 -9.59 -4.14
C PHE A 37 -11.44 -9.35 -3.99
N ALA A 38 -11.94 -9.26 -2.76
CA ALA A 38 -13.34 -8.95 -2.51
C ALA A 38 -13.77 -7.60 -3.07
N VAL A 39 -12.86 -6.61 -3.06
CA VAL A 39 -13.06 -5.30 -3.68
C VAL A 39 -12.13 -5.14 -4.89
N PRO A 40 -12.67 -4.78 -6.07
CA PRO A 40 -11.86 -4.56 -7.27
C PRO A 40 -10.75 -3.54 -7.03
N PRO A 41 -9.53 -3.78 -7.55
CA PRO A 41 -8.41 -2.87 -7.36
C PRO A 41 -8.68 -1.47 -7.93
N GLU A 42 -9.47 -1.35 -8.99
CA GLU A 42 -9.83 -0.06 -9.61
C GLU A 42 -10.63 0.82 -8.65
N GLN A 43 -11.50 0.24 -7.83
CA GLN A 43 -12.25 0.99 -6.82
C GLN A 43 -11.32 1.47 -5.69
N ARG A 44 -10.44 0.60 -5.19
CA ARG A 44 -9.47 0.96 -4.14
C ARG A 44 -8.49 2.07 -4.57
N VAL A 45 -8.07 2.08 -5.85
CA VAL A 45 -7.27 3.17 -6.42
C VAL A 45 -8.03 4.50 -6.41
N LYS A 46 -9.34 4.47 -6.71
CA LYS A 46 -10.19 5.69 -6.70
C LYS A 46 -10.37 6.23 -5.28
N ASP A 47 -10.66 5.36 -4.32
CA ASP A 47 -10.88 5.76 -2.92
C ASP A 47 -9.63 6.39 -2.30
N ARG A 48 -8.45 5.85 -2.61
CA ARG A 48 -7.16 6.39 -2.17
C ARG A 48 -6.79 7.71 -2.85
N ARG A 49 -7.17 7.92 -4.11
CA ARG A 49 -7.02 9.24 -4.76
C ARG A 49 -7.94 10.29 -4.15
N ALA A 50 -9.10 9.90 -3.65
CA ALA A 50 -10.09 10.81 -3.06
C ALA A 50 -9.74 11.24 -1.62
N LYS A 51 -8.87 10.49 -0.92
CA LYS A 51 -8.47 10.78 0.46
C LYS A 51 -6.95 11.00 0.50
N PRO A 52 -6.43 12.16 0.93
CA PRO A 52 -4.99 12.33 1.09
C PRO A 52 -4.45 11.22 2.02
N PRO A 53 -3.21 10.74 1.82
CA PRO A 53 -2.67 9.66 2.62
C PRO A 53 -2.83 10.06 4.09
N SER A 54 -3.63 9.29 4.83
CA SER A 54 -3.60 9.35 6.29
C SER A 54 -2.25 8.79 6.67
N ARG A 55 -1.23 9.67 6.72
CA ARG A 55 0.07 9.32 7.30
C ARG A 55 -0.25 8.64 8.62
N PRO A 56 0.24 7.42 8.88
CA PRO A 56 0.35 7.00 10.26
C PRO A 56 1.21 8.07 10.92
N THR A 57 0.64 8.81 11.88
CA THR A 57 1.46 9.59 12.80
C THR A 57 2.47 8.60 13.35
N PRO A 58 3.79 8.85 13.25
CA PRO A 58 4.73 8.00 13.98
C PRO A 58 4.25 7.94 15.44
N PRO A 59 4.29 6.77 16.09
CA PRO A 59 3.98 6.73 17.52
C PRO A 59 4.86 7.81 18.15
N ALA A 60 4.24 8.77 18.85
CA ALA A 60 5.00 9.72 19.63
C ALA A 60 5.82 8.87 20.61
N ASP A 61 7.14 8.80 20.41
CA ASP A 61 8.05 8.15 21.35
C ASP A 61 7.78 8.76 22.73
N PRO A 62 7.26 7.98 23.71
CA PRO A 62 6.95 8.53 25.03
C PRO A 62 8.21 8.69 25.91
N ASP A 63 9.41 8.61 25.34
CA ASP A 63 10.69 8.56 26.09
C ASP A 63 11.69 9.62 25.57
N GLU A 64 11.28 10.88 25.50
CA GLU A 64 12.20 12.02 25.49
C GLU A 64 11.82 12.97 26.62
N THR A 65 12.07 12.56 27.86
CA THR A 65 12.16 13.45 29.01
C THR A 65 13.32 12.97 29.86
N SER A 66 14.31 13.86 29.96
CA SER A 66 15.54 13.84 30.76
C SER A 66 15.45 13.22 32.15
#